data_AF-A0A424M6G2-F1
#
_entry.id   AF-A0A424M6G2-F1
#
_cell.length_a   1.000
_cell.length_b   1.000
_cell.length_c   1.000
_cell.angle_alpha   90.00
_cell.angle_beta   90.00
_cell.angle_gamma   90.00
#
_symmetry.space_group_name_H-M   'P 1'
#
loop_
_entity.id
_entity.type
_entity.pdbx_description
1 polymer ?
#
loop_
_entity_poly.entity_id
_entity_poly.type
_entity_poly.pdbx_seq_one_letter_code
_entity_poly.pdbx_strand_id
1 'polypeptide(L)'
;EVREGNKVLKRFDKEVLNSSICSKETVKKAQQLLKDVVEKDYGTGHRMYSKNFSMAGKTGTTQKNYVEKNPDKLAYISSFAGYFPADNPKYSCIVVIHEPDKDEGYYGADVSGPVFKSMAQKIHAISPMVDEVDSKNIQDADLEKEYQQYYAEAQKKYNTIPNVKGMCGMDAVSLLENLGIEVEVHGNGKVKNQSVSQGTNIKQVKKIVLELS
;
A
#
# COMPACT_ATOMS: atom_id res chain seq x y z
N GLU A 1 -3.76 -9.05 7.92
CA GLU A 1 -4.24 -10.29 7.27
C GLU A 1 -3.09 -11.28 7.12
N VAL A 2 -3.35 -12.58 7.08
CA VAL A 2 -2.36 -13.63 6.80
C VAL A 2 -2.54 -14.05 5.35
N ARG A 3 -1.45 -14.00 4.57
CA ARG A 3 -1.43 -14.35 3.15
C ARG A 3 -0.50 -15.54 2.90
N GLU A 4 -0.89 -16.39 1.95
CA GLU A 4 -0.03 -17.40 1.33
C GLU A 4 -0.08 -17.14 -0.18
N GLY A 5 1.01 -16.59 -0.72
CA GLY A 5 1.02 -16.02 -2.07
C GLY A 5 -0.03 -14.92 -2.24
N ASN A 6 -0.90 -15.07 -3.25
CA ASN A 6 -2.01 -14.15 -3.53
C ASN A 6 -3.30 -14.48 -2.77
N LYS A 7 -3.33 -15.57 -1.97
CA LYS A 7 -4.51 -15.99 -1.24
C LYS A 7 -4.50 -15.41 0.16
N VAL A 8 -5.54 -14.65 0.52
CA VAL A 8 -5.77 -14.21 1.89
C VAL A 8 -6.35 -15.38 2.69
N LEU A 9 -5.56 -15.95 3.61
CA LEU A 9 -5.96 -17.05 4.49
C LEU A 9 -6.81 -16.56 5.65
N LYS A 10 -6.52 -15.37 6.18
CA LYS A 10 -7.26 -14.79 7.31
C LYS A 10 -7.20 -13.28 7.30
N ARG A 11 -8.36 -12.62 7.31
CA ARG A 11 -8.46 -11.16 7.52
C ARG A 11 -8.65 -10.88 9.00
N PHE A 12 -7.98 -9.84 9.49
CA PHE A 12 -8.17 -9.34 10.85
C PHE A 12 -8.68 -7.92 10.70
N ASP A 13 -9.97 -7.74 10.96
CA ASP A 13 -10.59 -6.43 10.92
C ASP A 13 -10.37 -5.69 12.23
N LYS A 14 -10.56 -4.36 12.21
CA LYS A 14 -10.41 -3.52 13.39
C LYS A 14 -11.50 -3.85 14.41
N GLU A 15 -11.09 -4.36 15.56
CA GLU A 15 -11.97 -4.52 16.72
C GLU A 15 -11.90 -3.27 17.61
N VAL A 16 -13.06 -2.67 17.91
CA VAL A 16 -13.15 -1.50 18.80
C VAL A 16 -13.65 -1.98 20.16
N LEU A 17 -12.74 -2.12 21.12
CA LEU A 17 -13.08 -2.50 22.50
C LEU A 17 -13.74 -1.35 23.27
N ASN A 18 -13.23 -0.14 23.08
CA ASN A 18 -13.79 1.09 23.64
C ASN A 18 -13.72 2.20 22.59
N SER A 19 -14.87 2.77 22.24
CA SER A 19 -14.97 3.81 21.21
C SER A 19 -14.35 5.14 21.65
N SER A 20 -14.28 5.42 22.96
CA SER A 20 -13.72 6.66 23.49
C SER A 20 -13.27 6.50 24.95
N ILE A 21 -11.96 6.60 25.18
CA ILE A 21 -11.38 6.55 26.53
C ILE A 21 -11.51 7.90 27.29
N CYS A 22 -11.67 9.00 26.57
CA CYS A 22 -11.93 10.34 27.11
C CYS A 22 -12.59 11.22 26.03
N SER A 23 -12.86 12.50 26.32
CA SER A 23 -13.46 13.41 25.34
C SER A 23 -12.49 13.71 24.19
N LYS A 24 -13.02 14.06 23.01
CA LYS A 24 -12.20 14.49 21.86
C LYS A 24 -11.31 15.68 22.21
N GLU A 25 -11.79 16.59 23.06
CA GLU A 25 -11.01 17.73 23.54
C GLU A 25 -9.82 17.29 24.40
N THR A 26 -10.04 16.36 25.33
CA THR A 26 -8.98 15.81 26.18
C THR A 26 -7.93 15.07 25.35
N VAL A 27 -8.34 14.26 24.38
CA VAL A 27 -7.41 13.59 23.45
C VAL A 27 -6.56 14.61 22.71
N LYS A 28 -7.15 15.65 22.13
CA LYS A 28 -6.41 16.69 21.39
C LYS A 28 -5.39 17.41 22.28
N LYS A 29 -5.77 17.76 23.52
CA LYS A 29 -4.86 18.36 24.51
C LYS A 29 -3.70 17.41 24.83
N ALA A 30 -3.99 16.13 25.09
CA ALA A 30 -2.95 15.13 25.34
C ALA A 30 -2.01 14.94 24.14
N GLN A 31 -2.56 14.94 22.92
CA GLN A 31 -1.75 14.83 21.70
C GLN A 31 -0.79 16.00 21.54
N GLN A 32 -1.25 17.22 21.81
CA GLN A 32 -0.39 18.40 21.78
C GLN A 32 0.71 18.31 22.84
N LEU A 33 0.38 17.92 24.07
CA LEU A 33 1.38 17.75 25.13
C LEU A 33 2.44 16.70 24.78
N LEU A 34 2.04 15.59 24.18
CA LEU A 34 2.97 14.54 23.73
C LEU A 34 3.81 14.96 22.52
N LYS A 35 3.27 15.82 21.65
CA LYS A 35 4.02 16.44 20.56
C LYS A 35 5.10 17.38 21.12
N ASP A 36 4.74 18.20 22.11
CA ASP A 36 5.65 19.16 22.73
C ASP A 36 6.84 18.50 23.44
N VAL A 37 6.68 17.26 23.95
CA VAL A 37 7.78 16.46 24.52
C VAL A 37 8.93 16.27 23.52
N VAL A 38 8.64 16.21 22.22
CA VAL A 38 9.63 16.00 21.16
C VAL A 38 9.92 17.30 20.41
N GLU A 39 8.91 18.11 20.12
CA GLU A 39 9.05 19.30 19.27
C GLU A 39 9.70 20.49 19.98
N LYS A 40 9.42 20.68 21.27
CA LYS A 40 9.89 21.87 21.99
C LYS A 40 11.28 21.63 22.58
N ASP A 41 12.12 22.66 22.59
CA ASP A 41 13.50 22.59 23.08
C ASP A 41 13.59 22.18 24.57
N TYR A 42 12.56 22.50 25.36
CA TYR A 42 12.43 22.08 26.76
C TYR A 42 11.88 20.66 26.94
N GLY A 43 11.54 19.97 25.86
CA GLY A 43 10.96 18.65 25.88
C GLY A 43 11.99 17.57 26.25
N THR A 44 11.63 16.67 27.18
CA THR A 44 12.53 15.56 27.56
C THR A 44 12.90 14.64 26.39
N GLY A 45 12.13 14.63 25.30
CA GLY A 45 12.38 13.86 24.09
C GLY A 45 12.95 14.68 22.94
N HIS A 46 13.38 15.93 23.16
CA HIS A 46 13.76 16.85 22.09
C HIS A 46 14.88 16.32 21.18
N ARG A 47 15.79 15.48 21.69
CA ARG A 47 16.82 14.78 20.91
C ARG A 47 16.26 14.00 19.72
N MET A 48 14.99 13.58 19.78
CA MET A 48 14.32 12.85 18.71
C MET A 48 13.73 13.75 17.62
N TYR A 49 13.67 15.07 17.83
CA TYR A 49 13.11 16.02 16.88
C TYR A 49 13.67 15.84 15.46
N SER A 50 12.80 16.01 14.48
CA SER A 50 13.17 15.99 13.06
C SER A 50 12.27 16.98 12.32
N LYS A 51 12.89 17.95 11.64
CA LYS A 51 12.17 18.98 10.88
C LYS A 51 11.23 18.41 9.81
N ASN A 52 11.63 17.31 9.20
CA ASN A 52 10.91 16.70 8.06
C ASN A 52 10.04 15.50 8.47
N PHE A 53 9.96 15.19 9.78
CA PHE A 53 9.22 14.03 10.26
C PHE A 53 8.67 14.27 11.66
N SER A 54 7.35 14.45 11.75
CA SER A 54 6.69 14.74 13.02
C SER A 54 6.40 13.45 13.81
N MET A 55 6.76 13.46 15.09
CA MET A 55 6.47 12.37 16.01
C MET A 55 6.10 12.93 17.38
N ALA A 56 5.33 12.15 18.14
CA ALA A 56 4.91 12.50 19.49
C ALA A 56 5.08 11.27 20.38
N GLY A 57 5.35 11.49 21.66
CA GLY A 57 5.50 10.39 22.59
C GLY A 57 5.96 10.82 23.96
N LYS A 58 6.15 9.83 24.83
CA LYS A 58 6.61 10.04 26.20
C LYS A 58 7.76 9.11 26.53
N THR A 59 8.77 9.71 27.15
CA THR A 59 9.90 9.04 27.78
C THR A 59 9.47 8.38 29.10
N GLY A 60 9.91 7.15 29.30
CA GLY A 60 9.85 6.41 30.56
C GLY A 60 11.26 6.05 31.03
N THR A 61 11.49 6.15 32.33
CA THR A 61 12.74 5.75 32.96
C THR A 61 12.39 5.18 34.32
N THR A 62 12.28 3.85 34.37
CA THR A 62 11.76 3.14 35.54
C THR A 62 12.91 2.48 36.28
N GLN A 63 13.03 2.74 37.58
CA GLN A 63 14.02 2.09 38.43
C GLN A 63 13.52 0.70 38.85
N LYS A 64 14.40 -0.30 38.74
CA LYS A 64 14.24 -1.67 39.26
C LYS A 64 15.12 -1.84 40.50
N ASN A 65 14.77 -2.84 41.32
CA ASN A 65 15.53 -3.25 42.51
C ASN A 65 15.66 -2.14 43.57
N TYR A 66 14.62 -1.32 43.77
CA TYR A 66 14.63 -0.20 44.73
C TYR A 66 14.79 -0.62 46.21
N VAL A 67 14.63 -1.91 46.51
CA VAL A 67 14.85 -2.48 47.86
C VAL A 67 16.35 -2.67 48.15
N GLU A 68 17.18 -2.72 47.11
CA GLU A 68 18.62 -2.84 47.23
C GLU A 68 19.25 -1.51 47.65
N LYS A 69 20.08 -1.54 48.69
CA LYS A 69 20.72 -0.35 49.25
C LYS A 69 21.99 0.03 48.49
N ASN A 70 22.56 -0.90 47.73
CA ASN A 70 23.72 -0.64 46.90
C ASN A 70 23.30 0.04 45.58
N PRO A 71 23.72 1.30 45.32
CA PRO A 71 23.44 2.02 44.07
C PRO A 71 23.91 1.27 42.81
N ASP A 72 24.98 0.49 42.91
CA ASP A 72 25.59 -0.21 41.77
C ASP A 72 24.68 -1.32 41.24
N LYS A 73 23.82 -1.88 42.12
CA LYS A 73 22.85 -2.92 41.78
C LYS A 73 21.47 -2.39 41.38
N LEU A 74 21.28 -1.07 41.40
CA LEU A 74 20.08 -0.46 40.84
C LEU A 74 20.01 -0.78 39.36
N ALA A 75 18.86 -1.25 38.88
CA ALA A 75 18.64 -1.52 37.47
C ALA A 75 17.66 -0.48 36.92
N TYR A 76 17.67 -0.26 35.61
CA TYR A 76 16.73 0.67 34.96
C TYR A 76 16.03 -0.01 33.80
N ILE A 77 14.81 0.43 33.51
CA ILE A 77 14.11 0.15 32.27
C ILE A 77 13.95 1.49 31.55
N SER A 78 14.57 1.60 30.38
CA SER A 78 14.40 2.74 29.50
C SER A 78 13.25 2.44 28.53
N SER A 79 12.29 3.35 28.43
CA SER A 79 11.17 3.16 27.51
C SER A 79 10.78 4.44 26.79
N PHE A 80 10.22 4.27 25.59
CA PHE A 80 9.62 5.33 24.83
C PHE A 80 8.35 4.80 24.16
N ALA A 81 7.22 5.41 24.49
CA ALA A 81 5.94 5.11 23.87
C ALA A 81 5.50 6.32 23.05
N GLY A 82 5.21 6.11 21.77
CA GLY A 82 4.88 7.21 20.86
C GLY A 82 4.11 6.78 19.62
N TYR A 83 3.75 7.78 18.83
CA TYR A 83 3.05 7.61 17.57
C TYR A 83 3.53 8.64 16.54
N PHE A 84 3.31 8.32 15.27
CA PHE A 84 3.71 9.14 14.14
C PHE A 84 2.79 8.91 12.92
N PRO A 85 2.59 9.93 12.05
CA PRO A 85 2.92 11.34 12.25
C PRO A 85 2.21 11.97 13.47
N ALA A 86 2.75 13.06 14.03
CA ALA A 86 2.21 13.63 15.28
C ALA A 86 0.77 14.18 15.13
N ASP A 87 0.46 14.81 13.98
CA ASP A 87 -0.81 15.50 13.76
C ASP A 87 -1.93 14.56 13.26
N ASN A 88 -1.57 13.54 12.47
CA ASN A 88 -2.49 12.51 11.99
C ASN A 88 -1.86 11.12 12.21
N PRO A 89 -1.93 10.57 13.44
CA PRO A 89 -1.24 9.34 13.80
C PRO A 89 -1.71 8.16 12.95
N LYS A 90 -0.76 7.51 12.27
CA LYS A 90 -1.00 6.28 11.49
C LYS A 90 -0.40 5.05 12.18
N TYR A 91 0.70 5.26 12.89
CA TYR A 91 1.45 4.21 13.56
C TYR A 91 1.66 4.58 15.03
N SER A 92 1.66 3.57 15.89
CA SER A 92 2.10 3.69 17.28
C SER A 92 3.11 2.58 17.57
N CYS A 93 4.07 2.87 18.44
CA CYS A 93 5.12 1.94 18.82
C CYS A 93 5.56 2.22 20.25
N ILE A 94 5.93 1.17 20.96
CA ILE A 94 6.61 1.26 22.25
C ILE A 94 7.94 0.51 22.15
N VAL A 95 9.01 1.18 22.58
CA VAL A 95 10.33 0.58 22.73
C VAL A 95 10.61 0.45 24.22
N VAL A 96 11.03 -0.75 24.65
CA VAL A 96 11.38 -1.05 26.04
C VAL A 96 12.74 -1.74 26.04
N ILE A 97 13.70 -1.15 26.76
CA ILE A 97 15.05 -1.69 26.92
C ILE A 97 15.27 -1.95 28.40
N HIS A 98 15.47 -3.21 28.75
CA HIS A 98 15.74 -3.66 30.10
C HIS A 98 17.23 -3.56 30.39
N GLU A 99 17.57 -3.00 31.55
CA GLU A 99 18.94 -2.95 32.07
C GLU A 99 19.95 -2.43 31.04
N PRO A 100 19.72 -1.22 30.46
CA PRO A 100 20.69 -0.62 29.56
C PRO A 100 22.01 -0.39 30.31
N ASP A 101 23.10 -0.39 29.56
CA ASP A 101 24.42 -0.04 30.10
C ASP A 101 24.38 1.39 30.66
N LYS A 102 24.66 1.54 31.96
CA LYS A 102 24.57 2.82 32.66
C LYS A 102 25.64 3.80 32.18
N ASP A 103 26.76 3.30 31.68
CA ASP A 103 27.87 4.13 31.20
C ASP A 103 27.49 4.83 29.88
N GLU A 104 26.65 4.19 29.06
CA GLU A 104 26.09 4.74 27.81
C GLU A 104 24.79 5.53 28.03
N GLY A 105 24.19 5.42 29.21
CA GLY A 105 22.97 6.12 29.63
C GLY A 105 21.77 5.20 29.83
N TYR A 106 20.78 5.68 30.59
CA TYR A 106 19.60 4.89 30.97
C TYR A 106 18.27 5.63 30.79
N TYR A 107 18.29 6.91 30.40
CA TYR A 107 17.05 7.66 30.18
C TYR A 107 16.33 7.21 28.92
N GLY A 108 15.00 7.38 28.93
CA GLY A 108 14.14 7.08 27.78
C GLY A 108 14.60 7.77 26.49
N ALA A 109 15.04 9.02 26.60
CA ALA A 109 15.49 9.84 25.47
C ALA A 109 16.85 9.42 24.90
N ASP A 110 17.69 8.76 25.69
CA ASP A 110 19.07 8.43 25.34
C ASP A 110 19.17 7.04 24.71
N VAL A 111 18.39 6.08 25.23
CA VAL A 111 18.49 4.67 24.84
C VAL A 111 17.31 4.24 23.96
N SER A 112 16.08 4.33 24.48
CA SER A 112 14.90 3.86 23.74
C SER A 112 14.42 4.83 22.64
N GLY A 113 14.67 6.13 22.82
CA GLY A 113 14.27 7.19 21.89
C GLY A 113 14.93 7.09 20.51
N PRO A 114 16.26 6.91 20.40
CA PRO A 114 16.92 6.73 19.12
C PRO A 114 16.42 5.51 18.33
N VAL A 115 16.12 4.41 19.03
CA VAL A 115 15.53 3.20 18.43
C VAL A 115 14.14 3.51 17.87
N PHE A 116 13.30 4.20 18.64
CA PHE A 116 11.99 4.63 18.18
C PHE A 116 12.11 5.53 16.93
N LYS A 117 13.00 6.53 16.95
CA LYS A 117 13.22 7.46 15.83
C LYS A 117 13.63 6.72 14.56
N SER A 118 14.60 5.81 14.65
CA SER A 118 15.08 5.03 13.52
C SER A 118 13.97 4.17 12.92
N MET A 119 13.21 3.46 13.77
CA MET A 119 12.06 2.65 13.35
C MET A 119 10.97 3.50 12.69
N ALA A 120 10.64 4.64 13.31
CA ALA A 120 9.59 5.53 12.83
C ALA A 120 9.95 6.13 11.46
N GLN A 121 11.19 6.60 11.28
CA GLN A 121 11.68 7.10 10.00
C GLN A 121 11.72 5.99 8.94
N LYS A 122 12.17 4.79 9.30
CA LYS A 122 12.21 3.65 8.37
C LYS A 122 10.80 3.27 7.91
N ILE A 123 9.86 3.12 8.84
CA ILE A 123 8.46 2.82 8.53
C ILE A 123 7.86 3.93 7.65
N HIS A 124 8.12 5.20 7.97
CA HIS A 124 7.61 6.31 7.18
C HIS A 124 8.17 6.32 5.74
N ALA A 125 9.45 6.01 5.56
CA ALA A 125 10.11 5.99 4.26
C ALA A 125 9.71 4.79 3.38
N ILE A 126 9.48 3.61 3.99
CA ILE A 126 9.10 2.40 3.25
C ILE A 126 7.58 2.27 3.08
N SER A 127 6.78 3.00 3.85
CA SER A 127 5.34 3.00 3.70
C SER A 127 5.05 3.51 2.28
N PRO A 128 4.54 2.67 1.37
CA PRO A 128 4.15 3.15 0.07
C PRO A 128 3.20 4.32 0.33
N MET A 129 3.45 5.45 -0.33
CA MET A 129 2.38 6.40 -0.58
C MET A 129 1.42 5.63 -1.47
N VAL A 130 0.49 4.90 -0.84
CA VAL A 130 -0.74 4.53 -1.51
C VAL A 130 -1.42 5.89 -1.65
N ASP A 131 -1.08 6.59 -2.73
CA ASP A 131 -2.03 7.51 -3.31
C ASP A 131 -3.20 6.61 -3.68
N GLU A 132 -4.17 6.54 -2.77
CA GLU A 132 -5.52 6.25 -3.16
C GLU A 132 -5.88 7.39 -4.10
N VAL A 133 -5.59 7.19 -5.40
CA VAL A 133 -6.21 8.00 -6.44
C VAL A 133 -7.69 7.84 -6.14
N ASP A 134 -8.34 8.93 -5.75
CA ASP A 134 -9.76 8.92 -5.45
C ASP A 134 -10.47 8.59 -6.76
N SER A 135 -10.67 7.29 -7.00
CA SER A 135 -11.29 6.75 -8.20
C SER A 135 -12.78 7.11 -8.26
N LYS A 136 -13.26 7.93 -7.31
CA LYS A 136 -14.64 8.42 -7.27
C LYS A 136 -15.02 9.37 -8.41
N ASN A 137 -14.13 9.75 -9.32
CA ASN A 137 -14.53 10.56 -10.48
C ASN A 137 -13.77 10.22 -11.78
N ILE A 138 -13.56 8.94 -12.07
CA ILE A 138 -13.43 8.52 -13.48
C ILE A 138 -14.74 7.82 -13.86
N GLN A 139 -15.84 8.56 -13.81
CA GLN A 139 -17.04 8.20 -14.58
C GLN A 139 -16.83 8.74 -15.99
N ASP A 140 -15.88 8.16 -16.69
CA ASP A 140 -15.73 8.41 -18.10
C ASP A 140 -16.71 7.47 -18.81
N ALA A 141 -17.86 8.03 -19.15
CA ALA A 141 -18.95 7.29 -19.78
C ALA A 141 -18.52 6.66 -21.12
N ASP A 142 -17.49 7.22 -21.77
CA ASP A 142 -16.95 6.67 -23.00
C ASP A 142 -16.09 5.44 -22.70
N LEU A 143 -15.27 5.44 -21.64
CA LEU A 143 -14.51 4.27 -21.21
C LEU A 143 -15.41 3.10 -20.79
N GLU A 144 -16.47 3.36 -20.03
CA GLU A 144 -17.43 2.31 -19.64
C GLU A 144 -18.13 1.72 -20.87
N LYS A 145 -18.50 2.58 -21.83
CA LYS A 145 -19.14 2.14 -23.08
C LYS A 145 -18.21 1.31 -23.94
N GLU A 146 -16.95 1.70 -24.09
CA GLU A 146 -15.92 0.92 -24.79
C GLU A 146 -15.70 -0.43 -24.11
N TYR A 147 -15.64 -0.45 -22.77
CA TYR A 147 -15.48 -1.67 -21.99
C TYR A 147 -16.67 -2.63 -22.20
N GLN A 148 -17.90 -2.15 -22.06
CA GLN A 148 -19.11 -2.97 -22.27
C GLN A 148 -19.20 -3.49 -23.71
N GLN A 149 -18.81 -2.67 -24.70
CA GLN A 149 -18.80 -3.08 -26.10
C GLN A 149 -17.75 -4.17 -26.36
N TYR A 150 -16.56 -4.03 -25.79
CA TYR A 150 -15.51 -5.05 -25.87
C TYR A 150 -15.97 -6.39 -25.25
N TYR A 151 -16.56 -6.39 -24.05
CA TYR A 151 -17.04 -7.63 -23.43
C TYR A 151 -18.20 -8.27 -24.19
N ALA A 152 -19.11 -7.46 -24.73
CA ALA A 152 -20.21 -7.95 -25.57
C ALA A 152 -19.69 -8.58 -26.88
N GLU A 153 -18.59 -8.09 -27.44
CA GLU A 153 -17.94 -8.68 -28.61
C GLU A 153 -17.14 -9.93 -28.25
N ALA A 154 -16.35 -9.90 -27.18
CA ALA A 154 -15.53 -11.03 -26.73
C ALA A 154 -16.36 -12.26 -26.33
N GLN A 155 -17.58 -12.07 -25.80
CA GLN A 155 -18.49 -13.17 -25.44
C GLN A 155 -19.35 -13.68 -26.60
N LYS A 156 -19.29 -13.06 -27.79
CA LYS A 156 -20.00 -13.60 -28.95
C LYS A 156 -19.39 -14.94 -29.34
N LYS A 157 -20.21 -15.99 -29.30
CA LYS A 157 -19.89 -17.25 -29.97
C LYS A 157 -19.97 -17.02 -31.48
N TYR A 158 -18.81 -16.89 -32.11
CA TYR A 158 -18.72 -16.80 -33.55
C TYR A 158 -18.98 -18.18 -34.15
N ASN A 159 -20.06 -18.30 -34.92
CA ASN A 159 -20.30 -19.43 -35.83
C ASN A 159 -19.91 -19.08 -37.28
N THR A 160 -19.54 -17.81 -37.50
CA THR A 160 -19.18 -17.23 -38.79
C THR A 160 -17.96 -16.33 -38.66
N ILE A 161 -17.22 -16.15 -39.75
CA ILE A 161 -16.01 -15.32 -39.81
C ILE A 161 -16.36 -13.88 -39.42
N PRO A 162 -15.69 -13.32 -38.40
CA PRO A 162 -15.89 -11.92 -38.01
C PRO A 162 -15.28 -10.96 -39.04
N ASN A 163 -15.73 -9.71 -39.01
CA ASN A 163 -15.06 -8.63 -39.72
C ASN A 163 -13.89 -8.13 -38.88
N VAL A 164 -12.69 -8.29 -39.40
CA VAL A 164 -11.45 -7.85 -38.74
C VAL A 164 -10.86 -6.59 -39.38
N LYS A 165 -11.51 -6.00 -40.39
CA LYS A 165 -11.04 -4.75 -41.02
C LYS A 165 -11.03 -3.62 -39.99
N GLY A 166 -9.89 -2.92 -39.91
CA GLY A 166 -9.64 -1.84 -38.95
C GLY A 166 -9.06 -2.29 -37.61
N MET A 167 -9.07 -3.61 -37.30
CA MET A 167 -8.41 -4.15 -36.11
C MET A 167 -6.89 -4.07 -36.23
N CYS A 168 -6.19 -3.97 -35.09
CA CYS A 168 -4.75 -4.18 -35.05
C CYS A 168 -4.42 -5.59 -35.52
N GLY A 169 -3.37 -5.74 -36.33
CA GLY A 169 -2.99 -7.04 -36.90
C GLY A 169 -2.85 -8.14 -35.85
N MET A 170 -2.25 -7.82 -34.71
CA MET A 170 -2.04 -8.76 -33.60
C MET A 170 -3.37 -9.24 -32.96
N ASP A 171 -4.34 -8.34 -32.81
CA ASP A 171 -5.66 -8.66 -32.27
C ASP A 171 -6.47 -9.50 -33.27
N ALA A 172 -6.38 -9.17 -34.56
CA ALA A 172 -7.06 -9.88 -35.63
C ALA A 172 -6.56 -11.33 -35.78
N VAL A 173 -5.23 -11.53 -35.73
CA VAL A 173 -4.61 -12.86 -35.73
C VAL A 173 -5.08 -13.66 -34.53
N SER A 174 -4.97 -13.09 -33.32
CA SER A 174 -5.37 -13.76 -32.08
C SER A 174 -6.84 -14.18 -32.09
N LEU A 175 -7.73 -13.31 -32.60
CA LEU A 175 -9.15 -13.63 -32.71
C LEU A 175 -9.40 -14.80 -33.66
N LEU A 176 -8.83 -14.77 -34.86
CA LEU A 176 -9.09 -15.77 -35.91
C LEU A 176 -8.45 -17.12 -35.61
N GLU A 177 -7.25 -17.15 -35.01
CA GLU A 177 -6.60 -18.39 -34.59
C GLU A 177 -7.35 -19.07 -33.44
N ASN A 178 -7.89 -18.29 -32.48
CA ASN A 178 -8.75 -18.82 -31.43
C ASN A 178 -10.06 -19.42 -31.97
N LEU A 179 -10.49 -19.03 -33.18
CA LEU A 179 -11.61 -19.63 -33.90
C LEU A 179 -11.21 -20.88 -34.70
N GLY A 180 -9.93 -21.29 -34.66
CA GLY A 180 -9.41 -22.49 -35.32
C GLY A 180 -9.05 -22.30 -36.80
N ILE A 181 -8.78 -21.07 -37.23
CA ILE A 181 -8.46 -20.72 -38.61
C ILE A 181 -6.97 -20.38 -38.71
N GLU A 182 -6.28 -20.88 -39.73
CA GLU A 182 -4.89 -20.52 -40.02
C GLU A 182 -4.84 -19.11 -40.64
N VAL A 183 -4.03 -18.21 -40.08
CA VAL A 183 -3.94 -16.82 -40.53
C VAL A 183 -2.59 -16.57 -41.21
N GLU A 184 -2.63 -16.09 -42.45
CA GLU A 184 -1.46 -15.58 -43.16
C GLU A 184 -1.52 -14.05 -43.22
N VAL A 185 -0.43 -13.38 -42.87
CA VAL A 185 -0.39 -11.92 -42.69
C VAL A 185 0.63 -11.30 -43.64
N HIS A 186 0.21 -10.32 -44.44
CA HIS A 186 1.07 -9.53 -45.31
C HIS A 186 1.03 -8.06 -44.90
N GLY A 187 2.18 -7.49 -44.54
CA GLY A 187 2.31 -6.10 -44.08
C GLY A 187 2.32 -5.96 -42.55
N ASN A 188 2.28 -4.72 -42.06
CA ASN A 188 2.30 -4.38 -40.64
C ASN A 188 1.30 -3.24 -40.36
N GLY A 189 0.68 -3.24 -39.17
CA GLY A 189 -0.27 -2.19 -38.79
C GLY A 189 -1.69 -2.72 -38.59
N LYS A 190 -2.68 -2.03 -39.17
CA LYS A 190 -4.10 -2.38 -39.06
C LYS A 190 -4.55 -3.18 -40.27
N VAL A 191 -5.51 -4.08 -40.07
CA VAL A 191 -6.08 -4.88 -41.15
C VAL A 191 -6.84 -3.98 -42.12
N LYS A 192 -6.37 -3.92 -43.36
CA LYS A 192 -7.05 -3.21 -44.45
C LYS A 192 -8.02 -4.14 -45.16
N ASN A 193 -7.57 -5.36 -45.46
CA ASN A 193 -8.36 -6.38 -46.15
C ASN A 193 -8.24 -7.76 -45.50
N GLN A 194 -9.29 -8.57 -45.69
CA GLN A 194 -9.32 -9.99 -45.33
C GLN A 194 -9.81 -10.78 -46.56
N SER A 195 -9.18 -11.92 -46.86
CA SER A 195 -9.48 -12.71 -48.06
C SER A 195 -10.83 -13.42 -48.03
N VAL A 196 -11.35 -13.70 -46.83
CA VAL A 196 -12.66 -14.34 -46.61
C VAL A 196 -13.63 -13.31 -46.07
N SER A 197 -14.81 -13.20 -46.69
CA SER A 197 -15.82 -12.23 -46.27
C SER A 197 -16.42 -12.57 -44.90
N GLN A 198 -16.75 -11.52 -44.15
CA GLN A 198 -17.52 -11.63 -42.92
C GLN A 198 -18.81 -12.45 -43.15
N GLY A 199 -19.22 -13.25 -42.16
CA GLY A 199 -20.44 -14.06 -42.24
C GLY A 199 -20.26 -15.44 -42.89
N THR A 200 -19.11 -15.74 -43.48
CA THR A 200 -18.78 -17.09 -43.97
C THR A 200 -18.75 -18.09 -42.81
N ASN A 201 -19.24 -19.32 -42.98
CA ASN A 201 -19.23 -20.32 -41.91
C ASN A 201 -17.80 -20.74 -41.55
N ILE A 202 -17.40 -20.64 -40.28
CA ILE A 202 -16.04 -20.93 -39.81
C ILE A 202 -15.62 -22.37 -40.17
N LYS A 203 -16.54 -23.33 -40.13
CA LYS A 203 -16.23 -24.75 -40.43
C LYS A 203 -15.79 -24.99 -41.87
N GLN A 204 -16.07 -24.05 -42.78
CA GLN A 204 -15.72 -24.15 -44.20
C GLN A 204 -14.38 -23.48 -44.54
N VAL A 205 -13.78 -22.77 -43.57
CA VAL A 205 -12.62 -21.92 -43.80
C VAL A 205 -11.46 -22.46 -42.97
N LYS A 206 -10.45 -22.99 -43.65
CA LYS A 206 -9.21 -23.45 -42.98
C LYS A 206 -8.14 -22.37 -42.90
N LYS A 207 -8.11 -21.46 -43.88
CA LYS A 207 -7.07 -20.43 -44.00
C LYS A 207 -7.66 -19.09 -44.44
N ILE A 208 -7.16 -18.00 -43.85
CA ILE A 208 -7.52 -16.62 -44.20
C ILE A 208 -6.24 -15.78 -44.35
N VAL A 209 -6.21 -14.92 -45.37
CA VAL A 209 -5.08 -14.02 -45.65
C VAL A 209 -5.50 -12.60 -45.29
N LEU A 210 -4.66 -11.90 -44.53
CA LEU A 210 -4.87 -10.52 -44.09
C LEU A 210 -3.82 -9.60 -44.73
N GLU A 211 -4.28 -8.49 -45.32
CA GLU A 211 -3.41 -7.42 -45.80
C GLU A 211 -3.46 -6.25 -44.82
N LEU A 212 -2.30 -5.85 -44.32
CA LEU A 212 -2.14 -4.83 -43.29
C LEU A 212 -1.50 -3.57 -43.86
N SER A 213 -1.88 -2.42 -43.32
CA SER A 213 -1.28 -1.11 -43.61
C SER A 213 -1.21 -0.22 -42.37
#